data_AF-A0A426VJJ3-F1
#
_entry.id   AF-A0A426VJJ3-F1
#
_cell.length_a   1.000
_cell.length_b   1.000
_cell.length_c   1.000
_cell.angle_alpha   90.00
_cell.angle_beta   90.00
_cell.angle_gamma   90.00
#
_symmetry.space_group_name_H-M   'P 1'
#
loop_
_entity.id
_entity.type
_entity.pdbx_description
1 polymer ?
#
loop_
_entity_poly.entity_id
_entity_poly.type
_entity_poly.pdbx_seq_one_letter_code
_entity_poly.pdbx_strand_id
1 'polypeptide(L)'
;MKYELPFERTGYLPKVVATLSGLDDKESGHENLCLNHPLDVFYFTFSDVIKCVSRLTRRYEKDITKRKNSSQYKPDDIEEYSVDIFNTIFYSSNFIEACQSIIKSVCHGNKKVQTKAVREFNVSTKDYRSHISKIINEIKHKHRRVNTFSYAWDSNLIIGYYIEGVVDKGVLGPDPLIHKNFNGLRTGFSLNRYIPYYLINLYHVASCLDSVMKKYGNVGDSEFTLRENRDIVDCIEMVSRLPMALFTDEFKLKVPAISAKAGERFLLELPGKRKIENKKLHIADVSLGARVGLHSKTMTFPYFAG
;
A
#
# COMPACT_ATOMS: atom_id res chain seq x y z
N MET A 1 -4.92 2.51 -14.33
CA MET A 1 -5.85 2.80 -13.21
C MET A 1 -5.91 4.30 -13.03
N LYS A 2 -7.11 4.87 -12.92
CA LYS A 2 -7.32 6.31 -12.77
C LYS A 2 -8.56 6.54 -11.90
N TYR A 3 -8.44 7.32 -10.84
CA TYR A 3 -9.53 7.68 -9.94
C TYR A 3 -9.52 9.19 -9.70
N GLU A 4 -10.68 9.83 -9.86
CA GLU A 4 -10.87 11.25 -9.56
C GLU A 4 -11.71 11.38 -8.30
N LEU A 5 -11.21 12.14 -7.32
CA LEU A 5 -11.81 12.34 -6.01
C LEU A 5 -12.10 13.84 -5.79
N PRO A 6 -13.14 14.20 -5.03
CA PRO A 6 -14.17 13.30 -4.50
C PRO A 6 -15.05 12.70 -5.60
N PHE A 7 -15.60 11.52 -5.35
CA PHE A 7 -16.71 10.97 -6.10
C PHE A 7 -17.99 11.75 -5.80
N GLU A 8 -18.87 11.89 -6.79
CA GLU A 8 -20.11 12.68 -6.69
C GLU A 8 -21.00 12.26 -5.50
N ARG A 9 -21.11 10.96 -5.22
CA ARG A 9 -22.03 10.42 -4.20
C ARG A 9 -21.38 10.11 -2.86
N THR A 10 -20.14 9.63 -2.86
CA THR A 10 -19.47 9.08 -1.67
C THR A 10 -18.35 9.98 -1.15
N GLY A 11 -18.12 11.14 -1.77
CA GLY A 11 -17.02 12.01 -1.41
C GLY A 11 -15.69 11.27 -1.63
N TYR A 12 -14.88 11.17 -0.59
CA TYR A 12 -13.58 10.50 -0.65
C TYR A 12 -13.64 9.00 -0.37
N LEU A 13 -14.79 8.50 0.11
CA LEU A 13 -14.99 7.06 0.27
C LEU A 13 -15.19 6.40 -1.10
N PRO A 14 -14.69 5.17 -1.33
CA PRO A 14 -14.91 4.46 -2.58
C PRO A 14 -16.41 4.21 -2.87
N LYS A 15 -16.77 4.18 -4.16
CA LYS A 15 -18.16 4.00 -4.62
C LYS A 15 -18.88 2.78 -4.03
N VAL A 16 -18.13 1.72 -3.75
CA VAL A 16 -18.66 0.48 -3.13
C VAL A 16 -19.33 0.73 -1.78
N VAL A 17 -19.02 1.82 -1.08
CA VAL A 17 -19.72 2.21 0.15
C VAL A 17 -21.20 2.48 -0.13
N ALA A 18 -21.53 3.19 -1.20
CA ALA A 18 -22.92 3.44 -1.58
C ALA A 18 -23.63 2.19 -2.10
N THR A 19 -22.89 1.25 -2.69
CA THR A 19 -23.44 -0.05 -3.08
C THR A 19 -23.74 -0.88 -1.83
N LEU A 20 -22.79 -1.02 -0.91
CA LEU A 20 -22.96 -1.83 0.30
C LEU A 20 -23.95 -1.21 1.32
N SER A 21 -24.19 0.10 1.28
CA SER A 21 -25.22 0.74 2.11
C SER A 21 -26.64 0.42 1.66
N GLY A 22 -26.83 -0.03 0.42
CA GLY A 22 -28.13 -0.47 -0.09
C GLY A 22 -28.46 -1.91 0.24
N LEU A 23 -27.56 -2.62 0.91
CA LEU A 23 -27.69 -4.04 1.19
C LEU A 23 -28.49 -4.25 2.48
N ASP A 24 -29.60 -4.97 2.40
CA ASP A 24 -30.39 -5.37 3.57
C ASP A 24 -29.67 -6.50 4.35
N ASP A 25 -29.89 -6.55 5.66
CA ASP A 25 -29.33 -7.55 6.57
C ASP A 25 -29.68 -8.97 6.11
N LYS A 26 -30.90 -9.17 5.61
CA LYS A 26 -31.35 -10.47 5.09
C LYS A 26 -30.64 -10.89 3.81
N GLU A 27 -30.30 -9.94 2.94
CA GLU A 27 -29.70 -10.22 1.63
C GLU A 27 -28.18 -10.38 1.71
N SER A 28 -27.55 -9.73 2.68
CA SER A 28 -26.10 -9.75 2.90
C SER A 28 -25.55 -11.10 3.39
N GLY A 29 -26.38 -11.97 3.96
CA GLY A 29 -26.00 -13.29 4.47
C GLY A 29 -25.02 -13.30 5.64
N HIS A 30 -24.71 -12.14 6.21
CA HIS A 30 -23.66 -12.00 7.21
C HIS A 30 -24.03 -12.68 8.54
N GLU A 31 -25.28 -12.55 8.98
CA GLU A 31 -25.80 -13.22 10.19
C GLU A 31 -25.68 -14.75 10.09
N ASN A 32 -26.05 -15.32 8.94
CA ASN A 32 -25.97 -16.76 8.67
C ASN A 32 -24.52 -17.30 8.74
N LEU A 33 -23.54 -16.43 8.54
CA LEU A 33 -22.12 -16.78 8.55
C LEU A 33 -21.41 -16.31 9.83
N CYS A 34 -22.15 -15.75 10.79
CA CYS A 34 -21.60 -15.13 12.01
C CYS A 34 -20.53 -14.06 11.70
N LEU A 35 -20.78 -13.24 10.68
CA LEU A 35 -19.91 -12.15 10.26
C LEU A 35 -20.55 -10.79 10.58
N ASN A 36 -19.75 -9.74 10.63
CA ASN A 36 -20.27 -8.36 10.66
C ASN A 36 -20.87 -7.97 9.30
N HIS A 37 -21.74 -6.95 9.31
CA HIS A 37 -22.34 -6.43 8.10
C HIS A 37 -21.26 -6.04 7.06
N PRO A 38 -21.42 -6.36 5.76
CA PRO A 38 -20.40 -6.12 4.75
C PRO A 38 -19.93 -4.67 4.64
N LEU A 39 -20.82 -3.70 4.84
CA LEU A 39 -20.47 -2.28 4.86
C LEU A 39 -19.47 -1.94 5.97
N ASP A 40 -19.70 -2.48 7.18
CA ASP A 40 -18.84 -2.23 8.34
C ASP A 40 -17.47 -2.90 8.15
N VAL A 41 -17.47 -4.15 7.68
CA VAL A 41 -16.23 -4.88 7.33
C VAL A 41 -15.41 -4.06 6.34
N PHE A 42 -16.05 -3.53 5.29
CA PHE A 42 -15.38 -2.69 4.31
C PHE A 42 -14.84 -1.41 4.94
N TYR A 43 -15.70 -0.66 5.65
CA TYR A 43 -15.37 0.65 6.19
C TYR A 43 -14.22 0.57 7.20
N PHE A 44 -14.26 -0.37 8.14
CA PHE A 44 -13.21 -0.52 9.14
C PHE A 44 -11.88 -0.91 8.51
N THR A 45 -11.87 -1.92 7.63
CA THR A 45 -10.62 -2.38 7.01
C THR A 45 -10.03 -1.36 6.04
N PHE A 46 -10.86 -0.61 5.32
CA PHE A 46 -10.41 0.53 4.51
C PHE A 46 -9.79 1.63 5.39
N SER A 47 -10.47 1.99 6.48
CA SER A 47 -10.02 3.02 7.42
C SER A 47 -8.71 2.65 8.11
N ASP A 48 -8.51 1.38 8.44
CA ASP A 48 -7.26 0.91 9.03
C ASP A 48 -6.07 1.08 8.08
N VAL A 49 -6.27 0.82 6.78
CA VAL A 49 -5.23 1.10 5.76
C VAL A 49 -4.96 2.60 5.68
N ILE A 50 -5.99 3.45 5.62
CA ILE A 50 -5.84 4.91 5.60
C ILE A 50 -5.04 5.40 6.81
N LYS A 51 -5.39 4.94 8.03
CA LYS A 51 -4.67 5.31 9.26
C LYS A 51 -3.19 4.90 9.19
N CYS A 52 -2.88 3.69 8.72
CA CYS A 52 -1.51 3.23 8.60
C CYS A 52 -0.71 4.03 7.56
N VAL A 53 -1.30 4.28 6.40
CA VAL A 53 -0.68 5.11 5.34
C VAL A 53 -0.48 6.54 5.84
N SER A 54 -1.46 7.14 6.51
CA SER A 54 -1.35 8.48 7.11
C SER A 54 -0.22 8.56 8.11
N ARG A 55 -0.11 7.59 9.02
CA ARG A 55 0.94 7.55 10.04
C ARG A 55 2.34 7.45 9.40
N LEU A 56 2.51 6.52 8.47
CA LEU A 56 3.75 6.33 7.72
C LEU A 56 4.14 7.59 6.92
N THR A 57 3.18 8.19 6.22
CA THR A 57 3.40 9.38 5.40
C THR A 57 3.75 10.59 6.26
N ARG A 58 3.07 10.79 7.40
CA ARG A 58 3.35 11.89 8.32
C ARG A 58 4.75 11.81 8.90
N ARG A 59 5.19 10.61 9.32
CA ARG A 59 6.56 10.39 9.76
C ARG A 59 7.55 10.71 8.64
N TYR A 60 7.28 10.23 7.43
CA TYR A 60 8.15 10.46 6.29
C TYR A 60 8.25 11.93 5.86
N GLU A 61 7.12 12.65 5.80
CA GLU A 61 7.05 14.07 5.47
C GLU A 61 7.83 14.92 6.48
N LYS A 62 7.75 14.57 7.78
CA LYS A 62 8.53 15.22 8.84
C LYS A 62 10.03 15.13 8.57
N ASP A 63 10.54 13.94 8.24
CA ASP A 63 11.98 13.73 8.03
C ASP A 63 12.47 14.34 6.70
N ILE A 64 11.64 14.29 5.64
CA ILE A 64 11.92 15.03 4.40
C ILE A 64 12.01 16.54 4.68
N THR A 65 11.08 17.09 5.45
CA THR A 65 11.05 18.53 5.77
C THR A 65 12.26 18.94 6.58
N LYS A 66 12.65 18.14 7.60
CA LYS A 66 13.88 18.37 8.35
C LYS A 66 15.12 18.32 7.46
N ARG A 67 15.21 17.36 6.53
CA ARG A 67 16.32 17.28 5.58
C ARG A 67 16.37 18.47 4.63
N LYS A 68 15.22 18.96 4.19
CA LYS A 68 15.15 20.18 3.36
C LYS A 68 15.69 21.40 4.09
N ASN A 69 15.42 21.51 5.40
CA ASN A 69 15.87 22.63 6.24
C ASN A 69 17.32 22.46 6.71
N SER A 70 17.84 21.23 6.77
CA SER A 70 19.22 20.92 7.14
C SER A 70 19.73 19.73 6.34
N SER A 71 20.64 20.00 5.39
CA SER A 71 21.30 18.98 4.56
C SER A 71 22.20 18.03 5.35
N GLN A 72 22.44 18.27 6.64
CA GLN A 72 23.16 17.36 7.52
C GLN A 72 22.23 16.46 8.35
N TYR A 73 20.92 16.72 8.31
CA TYR A 73 19.94 15.94 9.05
C TYR A 73 19.97 14.46 8.64
N LYS A 74 19.98 13.59 9.64
CA LYS A 74 19.81 12.15 9.51
C LYS A 74 18.64 11.72 10.41
N PRO A 75 17.76 10.82 9.94
CA PRO A 75 16.73 10.25 10.81
C PRO A 75 17.37 9.52 11.99
N ASP A 76 17.03 9.91 13.22
CA ASP A 76 17.64 9.36 14.45
C ASP A 76 17.23 7.89 14.68
N ASP A 77 16.00 7.52 14.32
CA ASP A 77 15.48 6.15 14.44
C ASP A 77 14.80 5.71 13.14
N ILE A 78 15.61 5.29 12.17
CA ILE A 78 15.08 4.76 10.91
C ILE A 78 14.39 3.40 11.11
N GLU A 79 14.71 2.66 12.18
CA GLU A 79 14.10 1.35 12.45
C GLU A 79 12.63 1.48 12.83
N GLU A 80 12.21 2.59 13.42
CA GLU A 80 10.80 2.86 13.73
C GLU A 80 9.87 2.77 12.49
N TYR A 81 10.39 3.07 11.30
CA TYR A 81 9.63 2.92 10.05
C TYR A 81 9.23 1.46 9.77
N SER A 82 9.99 0.47 10.27
CA SER A 82 9.71 -0.95 10.03
C SER A 82 8.30 -1.35 10.48
N VAL A 83 7.84 -0.81 11.61
CA VAL A 83 6.50 -1.09 12.18
C VAL A 83 5.41 -0.46 11.32
N ASP A 84 5.59 0.79 10.88
CA ASP A 84 4.62 1.48 10.03
C ASP A 84 4.50 0.85 8.65
N ILE A 85 5.63 0.44 8.07
CA ILE A 85 5.68 -0.25 6.79
C ILE A 85 5.03 -1.62 6.92
N PHE A 86 5.38 -2.39 7.95
CA PHE A 86 4.76 -3.69 8.22
C PHE A 86 3.24 -3.54 8.36
N ASN A 87 2.76 -2.61 9.19
CA ASN A 87 1.34 -2.38 9.39
C ASN A 87 0.66 -1.99 8.08
N THR A 88 1.25 -1.10 7.29
CA THR A 88 0.69 -0.70 5.99
C THR A 88 0.50 -1.91 5.06
N ILE A 89 1.51 -2.79 4.97
CA ILE A 89 1.45 -4.01 4.14
C ILE A 89 0.43 -5.01 4.71
N PHE A 90 0.42 -5.19 6.03
CA PHE A 90 -0.46 -6.13 6.74
C PHE A 90 -1.93 -5.74 6.59
N TYR A 91 -2.29 -4.50 6.92
CA TYR A 91 -3.67 -4.02 6.78
C TYR A 91 -4.09 -3.95 5.31
N SER A 92 -3.18 -3.69 4.37
CA SER A 92 -3.47 -3.81 2.94
C SER A 92 -3.83 -5.24 2.53
N SER A 93 -3.14 -6.25 3.09
CA SER A 93 -3.48 -7.66 2.87
C SER A 93 -4.84 -8.00 3.46
N ASN A 94 -5.09 -7.58 4.70
CA ASN A 94 -6.36 -7.81 5.39
C ASN A 94 -7.53 -7.16 4.65
N PHE A 95 -7.35 -5.97 4.06
CA PHE A 95 -8.39 -5.33 3.25
C PHE A 95 -8.77 -6.17 2.02
N ILE A 96 -7.79 -6.78 1.34
CA ILE A 96 -8.07 -7.67 0.20
C ILE A 96 -8.84 -8.92 0.66
N GLU A 97 -8.43 -9.52 1.78
CA GLU A 97 -9.10 -10.68 2.37
C GLU A 97 -10.53 -10.33 2.84
N ALA A 98 -10.72 -9.15 3.43
CA ALA A 98 -12.02 -8.62 3.82
C ALA A 98 -12.94 -8.43 2.62
N CYS A 99 -12.44 -7.91 1.49
CA CYS A 99 -13.20 -7.84 0.24
C CYS A 99 -13.65 -9.23 -0.25
N GLN A 100 -12.79 -10.26 -0.13
CA GLN A 100 -13.17 -11.63 -0.45
C GLN A 100 -14.22 -12.18 0.51
N SER A 101 -14.14 -11.85 1.80
CA SER A 101 -15.13 -12.22 2.82
C SER A 101 -16.50 -11.60 2.51
N ILE A 102 -16.51 -10.31 2.15
CA ILE A 102 -17.71 -9.60 1.69
C ILE A 102 -18.35 -10.32 0.50
N ILE A 103 -17.56 -10.67 -0.52
CA ILE A 103 -18.08 -11.42 -1.69
C ILE A 103 -18.72 -12.74 -1.25
N LYS A 104 -18.06 -13.48 -0.34
CA LYS A 104 -18.59 -14.75 0.16
C LYS A 104 -19.90 -14.57 0.90
N SER A 105 -20.01 -13.53 1.71
CA SER A 105 -21.22 -13.18 2.47
C SER A 105 -22.37 -12.82 1.53
N VAL A 106 -22.19 -11.82 0.67
CA VAL A 106 -23.25 -11.32 -0.22
C VAL A 106 -23.72 -12.40 -1.19
N CYS A 107 -22.80 -13.24 -1.70
CA CYS A 107 -23.15 -14.29 -2.67
C CYS A 107 -23.45 -15.66 -2.02
N HIS A 108 -23.70 -15.74 -0.71
CA HIS A 108 -23.83 -17.00 0.04
C HIS A 108 -24.92 -17.95 -0.50
N GLY A 109 -26.04 -17.41 -0.99
CA GLY A 109 -27.18 -18.18 -1.49
C GLY A 109 -26.93 -18.94 -2.80
N ASN A 110 -25.84 -18.66 -3.52
CA ASN A 110 -25.54 -19.33 -4.79
C ASN A 110 -24.04 -19.58 -4.98
N LYS A 111 -23.59 -20.80 -4.65
CA LYS A 111 -22.19 -21.24 -4.74
C LYS A 111 -21.57 -21.04 -6.13
N LYS A 112 -22.35 -21.19 -7.20
CA LYS A 112 -21.87 -20.99 -8.59
C LYS A 112 -21.58 -19.52 -8.86
N VAL A 113 -22.48 -18.63 -8.42
CA VAL A 113 -22.30 -17.17 -8.52
C VAL A 113 -21.13 -16.71 -7.65
N GLN A 114 -21.08 -17.16 -6.39
CA GLN A 114 -19.99 -16.86 -5.46
C GLN A 114 -18.62 -17.23 -6.05
N THR A 115 -18.49 -18.43 -6.62
CA THR A 115 -17.23 -18.89 -7.23
C THR A 115 -16.81 -17.99 -8.40
N LYS A 116 -17.76 -17.57 -9.24
CA LYS A 116 -17.49 -16.64 -10.36
C LYS A 116 -17.07 -15.26 -9.85
N ALA A 117 -17.79 -14.71 -8.87
CA ALA A 117 -17.51 -13.42 -8.26
C ALA A 117 -16.10 -13.38 -7.65
N VAL A 118 -15.75 -14.38 -6.83
CA VAL A 118 -14.41 -14.50 -6.23
C VAL A 118 -13.32 -14.64 -7.30
N ARG A 119 -13.57 -15.43 -8.36
CA ARG A 119 -12.61 -15.57 -9.46
C ARG A 119 -12.38 -14.25 -10.18
N GLU A 120 -13.44 -13.52 -10.52
CA GLU A 120 -13.35 -12.23 -11.21
C GLU A 120 -12.63 -11.18 -10.37
N PHE A 121 -12.94 -11.10 -9.07
CA PHE A 121 -12.22 -10.24 -8.14
C PHE A 121 -10.72 -10.58 -8.06
N ASN A 122 -10.40 -11.88 -7.92
CA ASN A 122 -9.02 -12.35 -7.82
C ASN A 122 -8.18 -12.14 -9.07
N VAL A 123 -8.82 -12.21 -10.25
CA VAL A 123 -8.17 -11.89 -11.53
C VAL A 123 -7.92 -10.39 -11.62
N SER A 124 -8.91 -9.56 -11.28
CA SER A 124 -8.83 -8.11 -11.39
C SER A 124 -7.83 -7.50 -10.40
N THR A 125 -7.61 -8.13 -9.24
CA THR A 125 -6.68 -7.68 -8.20
C THR A 125 -5.36 -8.45 -8.18
N LYS A 126 -5.12 -9.32 -9.16
CA LYS A 126 -4.03 -10.32 -9.15
C LYS A 126 -2.66 -9.68 -8.87
N ASP A 127 -2.29 -8.64 -9.61
CA ASP A 127 -0.95 -8.05 -9.52
C ASP A 127 -0.64 -7.51 -8.12
N TYR A 128 -1.58 -6.73 -7.56
CA TYR A 128 -1.41 -6.16 -6.23
C TYR A 128 -1.49 -7.22 -5.13
N ARG A 129 -2.48 -8.11 -5.20
CA ARG A 129 -2.66 -9.22 -4.25
C ARG A 129 -1.43 -10.12 -4.23
N SER A 130 -0.93 -10.55 -5.39
CA SER A 130 0.27 -11.39 -5.46
C SER A 130 1.50 -10.70 -4.89
N HIS A 131 1.66 -9.39 -5.07
CA HIS A 131 2.75 -8.64 -4.47
C HIS A 131 2.66 -8.62 -2.93
N ILE A 132 1.51 -8.22 -2.37
CA ILE A 132 1.31 -8.10 -0.92
C ILE A 132 1.35 -9.46 -0.22
N SER A 133 0.60 -10.45 -0.75
CA SER A 133 0.56 -11.80 -0.16
C SER A 133 1.94 -12.46 -0.14
N LYS A 134 2.76 -12.23 -1.17
CA LYS A 134 4.14 -12.74 -1.19
C LYS A 134 4.96 -12.19 -0.03
N ILE A 135 4.88 -10.89 0.25
CA ILE A 135 5.58 -10.27 1.37
C ILE A 135 5.07 -10.81 2.71
N ILE A 136 3.74 -10.82 2.89
CA ILE A 136 3.13 -11.25 4.16
C ILE A 136 3.39 -12.72 4.46
N ASN A 137 3.37 -13.60 3.45
CA ASN A 137 3.65 -15.02 3.65
C ASN A 137 5.09 -15.25 4.12
N GLU A 138 6.05 -14.53 3.55
CA GLU A 138 7.45 -14.63 3.97
C GLU A 138 7.61 -14.13 5.42
N ILE A 139 7.00 -13.01 5.77
CA ILE A 139 7.02 -12.48 7.15
C ILE A 139 6.39 -13.47 8.13
N LYS A 140 5.17 -13.97 7.84
CA LYS A 140 4.42 -14.87 8.73
C LYS A 140 5.05 -16.25 8.89
N HIS A 141 5.47 -16.88 7.79
CA HIS A 141 5.89 -18.29 7.81
C HIS A 141 7.40 -18.50 7.91
N LYS A 142 8.21 -17.49 7.61
CA LYS A 142 9.68 -17.57 7.71
C LYS A 142 10.27 -16.58 8.70
N HIS A 143 9.43 -15.94 9.51
CA HIS A 143 9.81 -14.94 10.51
C HIS A 143 10.70 -13.83 9.94
N ARG A 144 10.45 -13.45 8.67
CA ARG A 144 11.17 -12.36 8.02
C ARG A 144 10.82 -11.03 8.68
N ARG A 145 11.76 -10.08 8.60
CA ARG A 145 11.62 -8.73 9.15
C ARG A 145 11.57 -7.69 8.05
N VAL A 146 10.96 -6.56 8.35
CA VAL A 146 11.09 -5.35 7.54
C VAL A 146 12.29 -4.58 8.08
N ASN A 147 13.32 -4.41 7.25
CA ASN A 147 14.48 -3.57 7.57
C ASN A 147 14.42 -2.30 6.73
N THR A 148 14.96 -1.21 7.27
CA THR A 148 14.87 0.12 6.69
C THR A 148 16.25 0.72 6.49
N PHE A 149 16.35 1.56 5.48
CA PHE A 149 17.57 2.24 5.11
C PHE A 149 17.24 3.58 4.45
N SER A 150 18.20 4.48 4.35
CA SER A 150 18.01 5.78 3.71
C SER A 150 19.17 6.13 2.80
N TYR A 151 18.84 6.90 1.78
CA TYR A 151 19.76 7.54 0.85
C TYR A 151 19.52 9.03 0.97
N ALA A 152 20.53 9.78 1.37
CA ALA A 152 20.44 11.22 1.55
C ALA A 152 21.53 11.93 0.75
N TRP A 153 21.16 12.95 -0.02
CA TRP A 153 22.10 13.79 -0.77
C TRP A 153 21.55 15.20 -0.81
N ASP A 154 22.40 16.20 -0.66
CA ASP A 154 21.98 17.60 -0.56
C ASP A 154 20.80 17.75 0.43
N SER A 155 19.70 18.36 -0.01
CA SER A 155 18.44 18.52 0.71
C SER A 155 17.41 17.39 0.47
N ASN A 156 17.82 16.28 -0.14
CA ASN A 156 16.95 15.16 -0.51
C ASN A 156 17.15 13.95 0.42
N LEU A 157 16.08 13.20 0.60
CA LEU A 157 16.03 11.99 1.41
C LEU A 157 15.08 10.98 0.76
N ILE A 158 15.59 9.79 0.45
CA ILE A 158 14.79 8.62 0.15
C ILE A 158 14.91 7.68 1.35
N ILE A 159 13.77 7.32 1.95
CA ILE A 159 13.71 6.20 2.89
C ILE A 159 13.24 5.00 2.10
N GLY A 160 14.00 3.91 2.21
CA GLY A 160 13.70 2.62 1.61
C GLY A 160 13.53 1.54 2.66
N TYR A 161 12.97 0.42 2.21
CA TYR A 161 12.89 -0.79 3.02
C TYR A 161 13.12 -2.04 2.19
N TYR A 162 13.49 -3.11 2.87
CA TYR A 162 13.54 -4.44 2.31
C TYR A 162 13.02 -5.45 3.32
N ILE A 163 12.43 -6.51 2.79
CA ILE A 163 12.11 -7.71 3.55
C ILE A 163 13.37 -8.57 3.66
N GLU A 164 13.83 -8.79 4.88
CA GLU A 164 14.98 -9.61 5.20
C GLU A 164 14.73 -11.06 4.79
N GLY A 165 15.76 -11.73 4.28
CA GLY A 165 15.77 -13.15 4.03
C GLY A 165 17.18 -13.72 4.03
N VAL A 166 17.27 -15.05 3.96
CA VAL A 166 18.53 -15.77 3.85
C VAL A 166 18.95 -15.71 2.39
N VAL A 167 20.05 -15.03 2.09
CA VAL A 167 20.55 -14.87 0.71
C VAL A 167 21.62 -15.90 0.35
N ASP A 168 22.37 -16.36 1.35
CA ASP A 168 23.38 -17.41 1.28
C ASP A 168 23.60 -18.01 2.69
N LYS A 169 24.42 -19.05 2.81
CA LYS A 169 24.71 -19.74 4.08
C LYS A 169 25.28 -18.77 5.12
N GLY A 170 24.46 -18.44 6.11
CA GLY A 170 24.83 -17.54 7.21
C GLY A 170 24.77 -16.04 6.87
N VAL A 171 24.29 -15.69 5.67
CA VAL A 171 24.17 -14.30 5.20
C VAL A 171 22.68 -13.90 5.18
N LEU A 172 22.35 -12.80 5.87
CA LEU A 172 21.03 -12.17 5.81
C LEU A 172 21.05 -10.96 4.87
N GLY A 173 19.95 -10.71 4.14
CA GLY A 173 19.85 -9.56 3.24
C GLY A 173 18.47 -9.46 2.60
N PRO A 174 18.30 -8.77 1.47
CA PRO A 174 17.02 -8.70 0.78
C PRO A 174 16.57 -10.07 0.28
N ASP A 175 15.41 -10.55 0.77
CA ASP A 175 14.89 -11.88 0.42
C ASP A 175 14.81 -12.06 -1.11
N PRO A 176 15.52 -13.05 -1.70
CA PRO A 176 15.61 -13.25 -3.14
C PRO A 176 14.26 -13.52 -3.83
N LEU A 177 13.26 -13.98 -3.08
CA LEU A 177 11.92 -14.16 -3.62
C LEU A 177 11.25 -12.80 -3.81
N ILE A 178 11.42 -11.88 -2.88
CA ILE A 178 10.70 -10.59 -2.89
C ILE A 178 11.45 -9.56 -3.74
N HIS A 179 12.77 -9.47 -3.59
CA HIS A 179 13.60 -8.45 -4.21
C HIS A 179 14.31 -9.00 -5.43
N LYS A 180 14.04 -8.39 -6.59
CA LYS A 180 14.69 -8.78 -7.84
C LYS A 180 16.10 -8.19 -7.88
N ASN A 181 17.00 -8.86 -8.61
CA ASN A 181 18.31 -8.28 -8.86
C ASN A 181 18.21 -7.19 -9.93
N PHE A 182 19.00 -6.13 -9.77
CA PHE A 182 19.21 -5.08 -10.74
C PHE A 182 20.72 -4.86 -10.89
N ASN A 183 21.26 -5.09 -12.10
CA ASN A 183 22.70 -5.01 -12.38
C ASN A 183 23.57 -5.82 -11.40
N GLY A 184 23.13 -7.03 -11.05
CA GLY A 184 23.84 -7.90 -10.10
C GLY A 184 23.65 -7.55 -8.62
N LEU A 185 22.97 -6.45 -8.30
CA LEU A 185 22.72 -6.01 -6.93
C LEU A 185 21.30 -6.35 -6.48
N ARG A 186 21.15 -6.65 -5.19
CA ARG A 186 19.83 -6.81 -4.56
C ARG A 186 19.16 -5.44 -4.41
N THR A 187 17.84 -5.36 -4.53
CA THR A 187 17.11 -4.09 -4.47
C THR A 187 16.29 -3.96 -3.19
N GLY A 188 15.73 -2.76 -2.98
CA GLY A 188 14.72 -2.49 -1.98
C GLY A 188 13.56 -1.72 -2.59
N PHE A 189 12.69 -1.19 -1.75
CA PHE A 189 11.51 -0.43 -2.15
C PHE A 189 11.58 0.98 -1.57
N SER A 190 11.42 2.02 -2.39
CA SER A 190 11.36 3.40 -1.88
C SER A 190 9.98 3.73 -1.34
N LEU A 191 9.91 4.44 -0.22
CA LEU A 191 8.65 4.95 0.30
C LEU A 191 7.99 5.98 -0.64
N ASN A 192 8.79 6.76 -1.36
CA ASN A 192 8.34 7.71 -2.38
C ASN A 192 7.48 7.06 -3.45
N ARG A 193 7.81 5.83 -3.85
CA ARG A 193 7.01 5.05 -4.78
C ARG A 193 5.89 4.31 -4.07
N TYR A 194 6.22 3.60 -2.99
CA TYR A 194 5.33 2.59 -2.44
C TYR A 194 4.16 3.16 -1.63
N ILE A 195 4.31 4.31 -0.97
CA ILE A 195 3.20 4.97 -0.27
C ILE A 195 2.06 5.34 -1.25
N PRO A 196 2.31 6.12 -2.34
CA PRO A 196 1.31 6.36 -3.37
C PRO A 196 0.78 5.08 -4.02
N TYR A 197 1.65 4.08 -4.23
CA TYR A 197 1.25 2.80 -4.80
C TYR A 197 0.21 2.08 -3.93
N TYR A 198 0.40 2.03 -2.61
CA TYR A 198 -0.57 1.41 -1.69
C TYR A 198 -1.92 2.11 -1.73
N LEU A 199 -1.92 3.45 -1.68
CA LEU A 199 -3.16 4.22 -1.68
C LEU A 199 -3.94 4.07 -3.00
N ILE A 200 -3.27 4.12 -4.16
CA ILE A 200 -3.93 3.91 -5.46
C ILE A 200 -4.51 2.49 -5.56
N ASN A 201 -3.78 1.48 -5.11
CA ASN A 201 -4.26 0.11 -5.14
C ASN A 201 -5.40 -0.14 -4.14
N LEU A 202 -5.44 0.57 -3.01
CA LEU A 202 -6.56 0.54 -2.08
C LEU A 202 -7.88 0.92 -2.79
N TYR A 203 -7.88 2.05 -3.50
CA TYR A 203 -9.03 2.47 -4.31
C TYR A 203 -9.32 1.52 -5.47
N HIS A 204 -8.29 0.91 -6.07
CA HIS A 204 -8.48 -0.08 -7.12
C HIS A 204 -9.16 -1.35 -6.63
N VAL A 205 -8.70 -1.91 -5.50
CA VAL A 205 -9.32 -3.09 -4.89
C VAL A 205 -10.78 -2.79 -4.53
N ALA A 206 -11.06 -1.60 -3.97
CA ALA A 206 -12.43 -1.17 -3.69
C ALA A 206 -13.29 -1.05 -4.95
N SER A 207 -12.75 -0.50 -6.05
CA SER A 207 -13.46 -0.40 -7.34
C SER A 207 -13.71 -1.78 -7.97
N CYS A 208 -12.80 -2.73 -7.79
CA CYS A 208 -13.00 -4.12 -8.22
C CYS A 208 -14.10 -4.79 -7.40
N LEU A 209 -14.17 -4.54 -6.09
CA LEU A 209 -15.26 -5.01 -5.25
C LEU A 209 -16.60 -4.41 -5.70
N ASP A 210 -16.68 -3.10 -5.94
CA ASP A 210 -17.87 -2.41 -6.46
C ASP A 210 -18.43 -3.11 -7.71
N SER A 211 -17.55 -3.35 -8.68
CA SER A 211 -17.90 -3.98 -9.96
C SER A 211 -18.46 -5.39 -9.76
N VAL A 212 -17.88 -6.16 -8.83
CA VAL A 212 -18.32 -7.52 -8.52
C VAL A 212 -19.64 -7.52 -7.75
N MET A 213 -19.86 -6.60 -6.82
CA MET A 213 -21.12 -6.47 -6.06
C MET A 213 -22.29 -6.10 -6.97
N LYS A 214 -22.10 -5.14 -7.87
CA LYS A 214 -23.13 -4.75 -8.86
C LYS A 214 -23.50 -5.89 -9.81
N LYS A 215 -22.51 -6.69 -10.21
CA LYS A 215 -22.69 -7.75 -11.20
C LYS A 215 -23.26 -9.04 -10.62
N TYR A 216 -22.85 -9.41 -9.40
CA TYR A 216 -23.14 -10.73 -8.82
C TYR A 216 -23.91 -10.69 -7.51
N GLY A 217 -23.82 -9.58 -6.78
CA GLY A 217 -24.57 -9.40 -5.53
C GLY A 217 -25.97 -8.85 -5.74
N ASN A 218 -26.34 -8.47 -6.97
CA ASN A 218 -27.59 -7.78 -7.31
C ASN A 218 -27.85 -6.52 -6.46
N VAL A 219 -26.78 -5.90 -5.97
CA VAL A 219 -26.86 -4.73 -5.10
C VAL A 219 -26.88 -3.48 -5.97
N GLY A 220 -27.96 -2.70 -5.86
CA GLY A 220 -28.09 -1.41 -6.52
C GLY A 220 -27.30 -0.32 -5.79
N ASP A 221 -27.10 0.83 -6.45
CA ASP A 221 -26.65 2.01 -5.74
C ASP A 221 -27.79 2.52 -4.84
N SER A 222 -27.55 2.68 -3.53
CA SER A 222 -28.49 3.35 -2.64
C SER A 222 -28.14 4.83 -2.45
N GLU A 223 -29.07 5.58 -1.87
CA GLU A 223 -28.72 6.86 -1.27
C GLU A 223 -27.71 6.61 -0.14
N PHE A 224 -26.61 7.36 -0.17
CA PHE A 224 -25.60 7.34 0.87
C PHE A 224 -25.48 8.76 1.43
N THR A 225 -25.67 8.91 2.73
CA THR A 225 -25.47 10.20 3.38
C THR A 225 -23.98 10.45 3.51
N LEU A 226 -23.49 11.44 2.75
CA LEU A 226 -22.09 11.81 2.73
C LEU A 226 -21.64 12.24 4.12
N ARG A 227 -20.66 11.53 4.68
CA ARG A 227 -19.99 11.93 5.92
C ARG A 227 -18.67 12.59 5.58
N GLU A 228 -18.37 13.72 6.22
CA GLU A 228 -17.04 14.30 6.16
C GLU A 228 -16.01 13.27 6.66
N ASN A 229 -15.00 13.00 5.85
CA ASN A 229 -13.91 12.09 6.18
C ASN A 229 -12.58 12.82 6.01
N ARG A 230 -12.35 13.83 6.87
CA ARG A 230 -11.13 14.65 6.84
C ARG A 230 -9.86 13.79 6.90
N ASP A 231 -9.86 12.70 7.67
CA ASP A 231 -8.73 11.77 7.73
C ASP A 231 -8.29 11.21 6.37
N ILE A 232 -9.24 10.95 5.46
CA ILE A 232 -8.96 10.46 4.10
C ILE A 232 -8.39 11.58 3.25
N VAL A 233 -8.98 12.78 3.34
CA VAL A 233 -8.52 13.97 2.61
C VAL A 233 -7.09 14.31 2.99
N ASP A 234 -6.83 14.43 4.29
CA ASP A 234 -5.52 14.74 4.85
C ASP A 234 -4.48 13.68 4.44
N CYS A 235 -4.87 12.39 4.43
CA CYS A 235 -4.04 11.30 3.94
C CYS A 235 -3.63 11.52 2.48
N ILE A 236 -4.60 11.71 1.59
CA ILE A 236 -4.37 11.87 0.15
C ILE A 236 -3.53 13.13 -0.10
N GLU A 237 -3.82 14.22 0.61
CA GLU A 237 -3.10 15.47 0.48
C GLU A 237 -1.63 15.31 0.88
N MET A 238 -1.34 14.73 2.06
CA MET A 238 0.03 14.43 2.50
C MET A 238 0.77 13.57 1.46
N VAL A 239 0.14 12.51 0.95
CA VAL A 239 0.76 11.63 -0.05
C VAL A 239 1.03 12.36 -1.37
N SER A 240 0.15 13.29 -1.76
CA SER A 240 0.32 14.07 -3.00
C SER A 240 1.55 14.98 -3.00
N ARG A 241 2.02 15.39 -1.79
CA ARG A 241 3.17 16.28 -1.61
C ARG A 241 4.51 15.56 -1.53
N LEU A 242 4.53 14.22 -1.34
CA LEU A 242 5.78 13.44 -1.27
C LEU A 242 6.63 13.66 -2.53
N PRO A 243 7.96 13.84 -2.45
CA PRO A 243 8.80 14.00 -3.65
C PRO A 243 8.86 12.71 -4.47
N MET A 244 9.00 12.83 -5.80
CA MET A 244 9.14 11.67 -6.70
C MET A 244 10.63 11.35 -6.93
N ALA A 245 11.32 11.06 -5.83
CA ALA A 245 12.70 10.60 -5.82
C ALA A 245 12.74 9.09 -5.57
N LEU A 246 13.28 8.32 -6.52
CA LEU A 246 13.16 6.85 -6.54
C LEU A 246 14.54 6.17 -6.55
N PHE A 247 14.59 4.88 -6.25
CA PHE A 247 15.79 4.09 -6.53
C PHE A 247 15.94 3.81 -8.03
N THR A 248 17.16 3.54 -8.48
CA THR A 248 17.46 3.43 -9.92
C THR A 248 16.75 2.27 -10.60
N ASP A 249 16.53 1.17 -9.90
CA ASP A 249 15.78 0.02 -10.40
C ASP A 249 14.29 0.34 -10.58
N GLU A 250 13.77 1.32 -9.83
CA GLU A 250 12.37 1.72 -9.87
C GLU A 250 12.04 2.66 -11.04
N PHE A 251 13.03 3.27 -11.70
CA PHE A 251 12.82 4.25 -12.78
C PHE A 251 12.06 3.68 -13.99
N LYS A 252 12.13 2.36 -14.21
CA LYS A 252 11.44 1.68 -15.30
C LYS A 252 10.07 1.12 -14.89
N LEU A 253 9.71 1.21 -13.61
CA LEU A 253 8.43 0.72 -13.12
C LEU A 253 7.31 1.72 -13.46
N LYS A 254 6.06 1.24 -13.45
CA LYS A 254 4.89 2.12 -13.50
C LYS A 254 4.95 3.08 -12.30
N VAL A 255 4.97 4.38 -12.59
CA VAL A 255 5.05 5.46 -11.60
C VAL A 255 3.65 5.70 -11.03
N PRO A 256 3.42 5.53 -9.71
CA PRO A 256 2.19 5.97 -9.09
C PRO A 256 2.20 7.49 -8.93
N ALA A 257 1.11 8.16 -9.27
CA ALA A 257 0.97 9.60 -9.07
C ALA A 257 -0.34 9.93 -8.35
N ILE A 258 -0.23 10.78 -7.34
CA ILE A 258 -1.36 11.42 -6.67
C ILE A 258 -1.13 12.92 -6.80
N SER A 259 -2.07 13.63 -7.41
CA SER A 259 -1.97 15.07 -7.64
C SER A 259 -3.20 15.79 -7.12
N ALA A 260 -3.00 16.85 -6.35
CA ALA A 260 -4.05 17.80 -5.99
C ALA A 260 -4.41 18.67 -7.23
N LYS A 261 -5.70 18.90 -7.40
CA LYS A 261 -6.35 19.80 -8.36
C LYS A 261 -7.05 20.91 -7.57
N ALA A 262 -7.54 21.95 -8.25
CA ALA A 262 -8.29 23.03 -7.59
C ALA A 262 -9.54 22.51 -6.87
N GLY A 263 -9.86 23.13 -5.72
CA GLY A 263 -11.07 22.84 -4.93
C GLY A 263 -11.03 21.49 -4.20
N GLU A 264 -9.92 21.16 -3.54
CA GLU A 264 -9.70 19.87 -2.85
C GLU A 264 -9.94 18.64 -3.75
N ARG A 265 -9.77 18.76 -5.06
CA ARG A 265 -9.93 17.60 -5.96
C ARG A 265 -8.61 16.85 -6.05
N PHE A 266 -8.65 15.53 -6.16
CA PHE A 266 -7.45 14.71 -6.31
C PHE A 266 -7.56 13.75 -7.48
N LEU A 267 -6.43 13.47 -8.09
CA LEU A 267 -6.30 12.51 -9.17
C LEU A 267 -5.25 11.46 -8.81
N LEU A 268 -5.68 10.21 -8.78
CA LEU A 268 -4.89 9.02 -8.43
C LEU A 268 -4.68 8.20 -9.70
N GLU A 269 -3.42 8.04 -10.15
CA GLU A 269 -3.08 7.41 -11.43
C GLU A 269 -1.94 6.40 -11.34
N LEU A 270 -2.12 5.25 -12.01
CA LEU A 270 -1.06 4.26 -12.21
C LEU A 270 -1.20 3.61 -13.61
N PRO A 271 -0.26 3.84 -14.55
CA PRO A 271 0.86 4.77 -14.46
C PRO A 271 0.40 6.24 -14.50
N GLY A 272 0.98 7.08 -13.65
CA GLY A 272 0.81 8.52 -13.66
C GLY A 272 1.91 9.24 -14.44
N LYS A 273 1.76 10.56 -14.59
CA LYS A 273 2.65 11.41 -15.42
C LYS A 273 3.70 12.19 -14.63
N ARG A 274 3.84 11.93 -13.33
CA ARG A 274 4.78 12.67 -12.48
C ARG A 274 6.22 12.40 -12.91
N LYS A 275 7.01 13.46 -13.05
CA LYS A 275 8.44 13.35 -13.42
C LYS A 275 9.24 12.87 -12.22
N ILE A 276 10.14 11.92 -12.45
CA ILE A 276 11.14 11.48 -11.47
C ILE A 276 12.17 12.61 -11.30
N GLU A 277 12.42 13.01 -10.07
CA GLU A 277 13.21 14.19 -9.70
C GLU A 277 14.73 13.90 -9.71
N ASN A 278 15.14 12.66 -9.43
CA ASN A 278 16.54 12.27 -9.21
C ASN A 278 17.12 11.36 -10.33
N LYS A 279 16.85 11.67 -11.60
CA LYS A 279 17.33 10.85 -12.73
C LYS A 279 18.85 10.92 -12.97
N LYS A 280 19.52 11.93 -12.40
CA LYS A 280 20.97 12.08 -12.50
C LYS A 280 21.66 11.26 -11.41
N LEU A 281 22.94 10.97 -11.59
CA LEU A 281 23.74 10.33 -10.56
C LEU A 281 24.00 11.33 -9.43
N HIS A 282 23.91 10.84 -8.19
CA HIS A 282 24.14 11.62 -6.99
C HIS A 282 25.05 10.80 -6.06
N ILE A 283 26.01 11.48 -5.41
CA ILE A 283 26.74 10.90 -4.29
C ILE A 283 25.80 11.01 -3.07
N ALA A 284 25.47 9.88 -2.46
CA ALA A 284 24.51 9.83 -1.35
C ALA A 284 25.17 9.23 -0.11
N ASP A 285 24.85 9.83 1.03
CA ASP A 285 25.05 9.22 2.35
C ASP A 285 24.01 8.13 2.53
N VAL A 286 24.47 6.94 2.91
CA VAL A 286 23.59 5.81 3.19
C VAL A 286 23.60 5.51 4.68
N SER A 287 22.43 5.48 5.30
CA SER A 287 22.23 5.03 6.67
C SER A 287 21.34 3.79 6.68
N LEU A 288 21.68 2.81 7.50
CA LEU A 288 20.98 1.53 7.57
C LEU A 288 20.77 1.12 9.03
N GLY A 289 19.59 0.57 9.32
CA GLY A 289 19.30 -0.12 10.57
C GLY A 289 19.43 -1.63 10.35
N ALA A 290 20.09 -2.32 11.26
CA ALA A 290 20.40 -3.74 11.12
C ALA A 290 20.34 -4.45 12.47
N ARG A 291 19.53 -5.51 12.55
CA ARG A 291 19.45 -6.38 13.72
C ARG A 291 20.12 -7.72 13.45
N VAL A 292 21.38 -7.83 13.83
CA VAL A 292 22.17 -9.07 13.68
C VAL A 292 21.71 -10.09 14.73
N GLY A 293 21.29 -11.27 14.28
CA GLY A 293 20.96 -12.38 15.17
C GLY A 293 22.23 -13.03 15.75
N LEU A 294 22.10 -13.74 16.87
CA LEU A 294 23.24 -14.37 17.57
C LEU A 294 24.05 -15.36 16.71
N HIS A 295 23.42 -15.97 15.71
CA HIS A 295 24.05 -16.96 14.82
C HIS A 295 24.42 -16.44 13.43
N SER A 296 23.75 -15.40 12.94
CA SER A 296 24.02 -14.87 11.60
C SER A 296 25.33 -14.11 11.64
N LYS A 297 26.30 -14.57 10.84
CA LYS A 297 27.67 -14.04 10.90
C LYS A 297 27.84 -12.81 10.01
N THR A 298 26.99 -12.65 9.00
CA THR A 298 27.15 -11.61 7.97
C THR A 298 25.81 -11.10 7.45
N MET A 299 25.85 -9.88 6.92
CA MET A 299 24.72 -9.22 6.29
C MET A 299 25.11 -8.66 4.93
N THR A 300 24.15 -8.62 4.01
CA THR A 300 24.22 -7.87 2.76
C THR A 300 23.06 -6.88 2.68
N PHE A 301 23.29 -5.75 2.02
CA PHE A 301 22.37 -4.63 1.98
C PHE A 301 21.85 -4.38 0.56
N PRO A 302 20.64 -3.81 0.41
CA PRO A 302 20.17 -3.34 -0.89
C PRO A 302 21.17 -2.40 -1.54
N TYR A 303 21.49 -2.66 -2.81
CA TYR A 303 22.37 -1.86 -3.67
C TYR A 303 23.84 -1.82 -3.24
N PHE A 304 24.31 -2.78 -2.42
CA PHE A 304 25.73 -2.95 -2.11
C PHE A 304 26.28 -4.23 -2.73
N ALA A 305 27.46 -4.13 -3.35
CA ALA A 305 28.30 -5.29 -3.63
C ALA A 305 29.14 -5.55 -2.38
N GLY A 306 28.92 -6.68 -1.72
CA GLY A 306 29.74 -7.17 -0.61
C GLY A 306 30.91 -7.99 -1.12
#